data_AF-A0A1B6ECM3-F1
#
_entry.id   AF-A0A1B6ECM3-F1
#
_cell.length_a   1.000
_cell.length_b   1.000
_cell.length_c   1.000
_cell.angle_alpha   90.00
_cell.angle_beta   90.00
_cell.angle_gamma   90.00
#
_symmetry.space_group_name_H-M   'P 1'
#
loop_
_entity.id
_entity.type
_entity.pdbx_description
1 polymer ?
#
loop_
_entity_poly.entity_id
_entity_poly.type
_entity_poly.pdbx_seq_one_letter_code
_entity_poly.pdbx_strand_id
1 'polypeptide(L)'
;EKVRKFRQQKKMMKELRKEGLVKKQNEKKEMLDEVKKFRKGVRKDLDFLESNKSKKVKPVGNKMDQLSKKSQLKRRYKDSKFGFGGKKRGLKTNTRESSANDDFPNKKKHFSKPAQKK
;
A
#
# COMPACT_ATOMS: atom_id res chain seq x y z
N GLU A 1 -10.40 33.43 -14.35
CA GLU A 1 -10.00 33.72 -12.94
C GLU A 1 -10.15 32.57 -11.93
N LYS A 2 -11.28 31.84 -11.90
CA LYS A 2 -11.53 30.74 -10.93
C LYS A 2 -10.44 29.65 -10.89
N VAL A 3 -9.90 29.27 -12.05
CA VAL A 3 -8.81 28.27 -12.16
C VAL A 3 -7.53 28.71 -11.43
N ARG A 4 -7.21 30.01 -11.46
CA ARG A 4 -6.03 30.58 -10.79
C ARG A 4 -6.19 30.50 -9.26
N LYS A 5 -7.39 30.81 -8.75
CA LYS A 5 -7.75 30.66 -7.33
C LYS A 5 -7.63 29.20 -6.87
N PHE A 6 -8.17 28.25 -7.64
CA PHE A 6 -8.02 26.81 -7.31
C PHE A 6 -6.56 26.34 -7.32
N ARG A 7 -5.73 26.86 -8.23
CA ARG A 7 -4.30 26.53 -8.28
C ARG A 7 -3.57 27.07 -7.04
N GLN A 8 -3.85 28.30 -6.63
CA GLN A 8 -3.29 28.90 -5.42
C GLN A 8 -3.68 28.11 -4.17
N GLN A 9 -4.96 27.76 -4.01
CA GLN A 9 -5.43 26.93 -2.90
C GLN A 9 -4.71 25.57 -2.86
N LYS A 10 -4.56 24.89 -4.01
CA LYS A 10 -3.83 23.61 -4.09
C LYS A 10 -2.35 23.77 -3.74
N LYS A 11 -1.71 24.90 -4.09
CA LYS A 11 -0.32 25.19 -3.72
C LYS A 11 -0.20 25.36 -2.20
N MET A 12 -1.04 26.20 -1.61
CA MET A 12 -1.07 26.41 -0.15
C MET A 12 -1.37 25.12 0.62
N MET A 13 -2.32 24.29 0.15
CA MET A 13 -2.59 22.98 0.78
C MET A 13 -1.38 22.04 0.76
N LYS A 14 -0.56 22.08 -0.29
CA LYS A 14 0.66 21.26 -0.36
C LYS A 14 1.72 21.75 0.61
N GLU A 15 1.90 23.07 0.73
CA GLU A 15 2.83 23.70 1.68
C GLU A 15 2.40 23.38 3.12
N LEU A 16 1.13 23.62 3.46
CA LEU A 16 0.56 23.31 4.77
C LEU A 16 0.70 21.84 5.16
N ARG A 17 0.57 20.92 4.20
CA ARG A 17 0.79 19.48 4.44
C ARG A 17 2.25 19.17 4.77
N LYS A 18 3.21 19.78 4.06
CA LYS A 18 4.64 19.59 4.33
C LYS A 18 5.00 20.16 5.70
N GLU A 19 4.56 21.38 5.99
CA GLU A 19 4.76 22.02 7.29
C GLU A 19 4.18 21.18 8.43
N GLY A 20 2.97 20.64 8.26
CA GLY A 20 2.35 19.76 9.26
C GLY A 20 3.15 18.48 9.51
N LEU A 21 3.85 17.94 8.52
CA LEU A 21 4.74 16.77 8.70
C LEU A 21 6.03 17.16 9.44
N VAL A 22 6.65 18.27 9.05
CA VAL A 22 7.86 18.78 9.70
C VAL A 22 7.60 19.12 11.16
N LYS A 23 6.49 19.82 11.46
CA LYS A 23 6.07 20.13 12.84
C LYS A 23 5.92 18.86 13.69
N LYS A 24 5.24 17.83 13.18
CA LYS A 24 5.10 16.55 13.88
C LYS A 24 6.43 15.84 14.14
N GLN A 25 7.36 15.91 13.19
CA GLN A 25 8.69 15.30 13.35
C GLN A 25 9.52 16.07 14.38
N ASN A 26 9.45 17.40 14.38
CA ASN A 26 10.13 18.24 15.36
C ASN A 26 9.57 18.01 16.77
N GLU A 27 8.24 18.03 16.94
CA GLU A 27 7.57 17.71 18.21
C GLU A 27 7.98 16.32 18.72
N LYS A 28 8.05 15.30 17.84
CA LYS A 28 8.51 13.96 18.21
C LYS A 28 9.98 13.96 18.64
N LYS A 29 10.84 14.71 17.95
CA LYS A 29 12.27 14.80 18.27
C LYS A 29 12.48 15.47 19.63
N GLU A 30 11.80 16.59 19.87
CA GLU A 30 11.84 17.32 21.15
C GLU A 30 11.39 16.42 22.30
N MET A 31 10.26 15.74 22.15
CA MET A 31 9.76 14.78 23.14
C MET A 31 10.79 13.66 23.43
N LEU A 32 11.40 13.09 22.39
CA LEU A 32 12.40 12.04 22.57
C LEU A 32 13.65 12.55 23.29
N ASP A 33 14.07 13.78 23.01
CA ASP A 33 15.24 14.38 23.66
C ASP A 33 14.94 14.71 25.13
N GLU A 34 13.73 15.14 25.47
CA GLU A 34 13.27 15.30 26.86
C GLU A 34 13.20 13.98 27.61
N VAL A 35 12.61 12.94 27.01
CA VAL A 35 12.57 11.59 27.57
C VAL A 35 13.98 11.04 27.82
N LYS A 36 14.91 11.27 26.89
CA LYS A 36 16.32 10.88 27.07
C LYS A 36 16.99 11.65 28.21
N LYS A 37 16.76 12.95 28.34
CA LYS A 37 17.28 13.77 29.46
C LYS A 37 16.76 13.28 30.81
N PHE A 38 15.47 12.95 30.88
CA PHE A 38 14.85 12.37 32.08
C PHE A 38 15.46 10.99 32.41
N ARG A 39 15.54 10.09 31.43
CA ARG A 39 16.15 8.76 31.61
C ARG A 39 17.61 8.83 32.07
N LYS A 40 18.34 9.85 31.65
CA LYS A 40 19.74 10.09 32.04
C LYS A 40 19.89 10.88 33.35
N GLY A 41 18.79 11.29 33.98
CA GLY A 41 18.81 12.06 35.24
C GLY A 41 19.22 13.52 35.12
N VAL A 42 19.34 14.06 33.89
CA VAL A 42 19.69 15.47 33.64
C VAL A 42 18.53 16.41 33.96
N ARG A 43 17.29 15.94 33.73
CA ARG A 43 16.05 16.58 34.19
C ARG A 43 15.32 15.63 35.13
N LYS A 44 14.73 16.17 36.19
CA LYS A 44 13.89 15.41 37.15
C LYS A 44 12.39 15.69 36.98
N ASP A 45 12.05 16.70 36.19
CA ASP A 45 10.69 17.21 36.04
C ASP A 45 9.93 16.50 34.91
N LEU A 46 8.61 16.32 35.08
CA LEU A 46 7.73 15.58 34.18
C LEU A 46 6.94 16.48 33.20
N ASP A 47 7.38 17.72 32.98
CA ASP A 47 6.67 18.73 32.16
C ASP A 47 6.31 18.27 30.74
N PHE A 48 7.09 17.35 30.16
CA PHE A 48 6.84 16.82 28.81
C PHE A 48 5.53 16.02 28.69
N LEU A 49 5.01 15.51 29.81
CA LEU A 49 3.73 14.78 29.87
C LEU A 49 2.52 15.71 29.97
N GLU A 50 2.67 16.90 30.54
CA GLU A 50 1.55 17.82 30.77
C GLU A 50 1.16 18.60 29.51
N SER A 51 2.14 18.95 28.67
CA SER A 51 1.92 19.67 27.42
C SER A 51 0.95 18.97 26.44
N ASN A 52 0.78 17.65 26.57
CA ASN A 52 -0.03 16.83 25.66
C ASN A 52 -1.46 16.54 26.16
N LYS A 53 -1.82 16.82 27.43
CA LYS A 53 -3.15 16.51 27.98
C LYS A 53 -4.28 17.37 27.39
N SER A 54 -3.97 18.53 26.80
CA SER A 54 -4.95 19.45 26.22
C SER A 54 -5.46 19.03 24.83
N LYS A 55 -4.78 18.09 24.15
CA LYS A 55 -5.19 17.60 22.81
C LYS A 55 -5.85 16.22 22.93
N LYS A 56 -7.09 16.16 23.43
CA LYS A 56 -7.94 14.97 23.29
C LYS A 56 -8.16 14.69 21.81
N VAL A 57 -7.35 13.81 21.22
CA VAL A 57 -7.49 13.33 19.85
C VAL A 57 -8.78 12.51 19.78
N LYS A 58 -9.83 13.06 19.17
CA LYS A 58 -11.02 12.28 18.82
C LYS A 58 -10.60 11.12 17.90
N PRO A 59 -11.12 9.89 18.10
CA PRO A 59 -10.77 8.76 17.24
C PRO A 59 -11.16 9.08 15.80
N VAL A 60 -10.15 9.24 14.94
CA VAL A 60 -10.35 9.45 13.51
C VAL A 60 -10.79 8.11 12.93
N GLY A 61 -12.08 7.99 12.61
CA GLY A 61 -12.64 6.81 11.95
C GLY A 61 -11.78 6.33 10.78
N ASN A 62 -11.64 5.00 10.69
CA ASN A 62 -10.72 4.25 9.81
C ASN A 62 -10.66 4.79 8.37
N LYS A 63 -9.74 5.72 8.10
CA LYS A 63 -9.43 6.21 6.74
C LYS A 63 -8.90 5.09 5.82
N MET A 64 -8.45 3.98 6.39
CA MET A 64 -8.02 2.79 5.64
C MET A 64 -9.16 2.18 4.83
N ASP A 65 -10.40 2.19 5.34
CA ASP A 65 -11.54 1.57 4.66
C ASP A 65 -11.92 2.31 3.37
N GLN A 66 -11.75 3.63 3.35
CA GLN A 66 -12.07 4.46 2.17
C GLN A 66 -10.99 4.33 1.08
N LEU A 67 -9.71 4.20 1.47
CA LEU A 67 -8.63 3.92 0.53
C LEU A 67 -8.78 2.53 -0.10
N SER A 68 -9.24 1.56 0.69
CA SER A 68 -9.54 0.20 0.27
C SER A 68 -10.64 0.15 -0.80
N LYS A 69 -11.77 0.83 -0.58
CA LYS A 69 -12.90 0.87 -1.55
C LYS A 69 -12.48 1.38 -2.93
N LYS A 70 -11.69 2.45 -2.99
CA LYS A 70 -11.21 3.02 -4.27
C LYS A 70 -10.22 2.09 -4.97
N SER A 71 -9.37 1.39 -4.22
CA SER A 71 -8.45 0.38 -4.76
C SER A 71 -9.20 -0.81 -5.35
N GLN A 72 -10.21 -1.30 -4.64
CA GLN A 72 -11.08 -2.39 -5.09
C GLN A 72 -11.81 -2.06 -6.39
N LEU A 73 -12.35 -0.84 -6.52
CA LEU A 73 -13.03 -0.41 -7.76
C LEU A 73 -12.09 -0.41 -8.97
N LYS A 74 -10.85 0.09 -8.79
CA LYS A 74 -9.82 0.07 -9.84
C LYS A 74 -9.43 -1.35 -10.24
N ARG A 75 -9.35 -2.26 -9.27
CA ARG A 75 -9.05 -3.67 -9.52
C ARG A 75 -10.19 -4.32 -10.33
N ARG A 76 -11.45 -4.14 -9.91
CA ARG A 76 -12.63 -4.66 -10.64
C ARG A 76 -12.68 -4.19 -12.10
N TYR A 77 -12.39 -2.90 -12.36
CA TYR A 77 -12.33 -2.37 -13.73
C TYR A 77 -11.20 -2.99 -14.56
N LYS A 78 -10.04 -3.24 -13.96
CA LYS A 78 -8.93 -3.89 -14.67
C LYS A 78 -9.22 -5.36 -14.91
N ASP A 79 -9.83 -6.04 -13.94
CA ASP A 79 -10.20 -7.45 -14.05
C ASP A 79 -11.27 -7.65 -15.13
N SER A 80 -12.26 -6.75 -15.27
CA SER A 80 -13.23 -6.81 -16.36
C SER A 80 -12.62 -6.55 -17.74
N LYS A 81 -11.59 -5.71 -17.81
CA LYS A 81 -10.96 -5.33 -19.08
C LYS A 81 -9.89 -6.32 -19.56
N PHE A 82 -9.15 -6.92 -18.63
CA PHE A 82 -7.96 -7.72 -18.93
C PHE A 82 -8.00 -9.14 -18.37
N GLY A 83 -9.13 -9.56 -17.77
CA GLY A 83 -9.23 -10.83 -17.06
C GLY A 83 -8.62 -10.79 -15.66
N PHE A 84 -8.71 -11.91 -14.95
CA PHE A 84 -8.30 -12.03 -13.54
C PHE A 84 -6.85 -11.60 -13.33
N GLY A 85 -6.62 -10.59 -12.48
CA GLY A 85 -5.30 -10.03 -12.19
C GLY A 85 -5.03 -8.69 -12.88
N GLY A 86 -5.90 -8.26 -13.79
CA GLY A 86 -5.92 -6.89 -14.31
C GLY A 86 -4.68 -6.49 -15.12
N LYS A 87 -3.97 -7.48 -15.67
CA LYS A 87 -2.75 -7.31 -16.46
C LYS A 87 -3.03 -7.57 -17.93
N LYS A 88 -2.58 -6.67 -18.80
CA LYS A 88 -2.70 -6.80 -20.26
C LYS A 88 -1.75 -7.86 -20.87
N ARG A 89 -0.73 -8.31 -20.13
CA ARG A 89 0.28 -9.27 -20.61
C ARG A 89 -0.30 -10.67 -20.58
N GLY A 90 -0.19 -11.42 -21.68
CA GLY A 90 -0.78 -12.76 -21.81
C GLY A 90 -2.21 -12.81 -22.35
N LEU A 91 -2.81 -11.66 -22.69
CA LEU A 91 -4.19 -11.64 -23.23
C LEU A 91 -4.33 -12.37 -24.59
N LYS A 92 -3.23 -12.45 -25.34
CA LYS A 92 -3.16 -13.12 -26.65
C LYS A 92 -2.52 -14.51 -26.59
N THR A 93 -2.08 -14.96 -25.41
CA THR A 93 -1.47 -16.28 -25.28
C THR A 93 -2.56 -17.31 -25.07
N ASN A 94 -2.46 -18.44 -25.77
CA ASN A 94 -3.40 -19.55 -25.61
C ASN A 94 -3.40 -20.04 -24.16
N THR A 95 -4.57 -20.11 -23.55
CA THR A 95 -4.76 -20.80 -22.27
C THR A 95 -4.77 -22.30 -22.50
N ARG A 96 -4.43 -23.08 -21.46
CA ARG A 96 -4.49 -24.54 -21.51
C ARG A 96 -5.89 -25.06 -21.88
N GLU A 97 -6.94 -24.31 -21.56
CA GLU A 97 -8.31 -24.60 -21.99
C GLU A 97 -8.51 -24.36 -23.49
N SER A 98 -7.96 -23.28 -24.04
CA SER A 98 -8.01 -23.01 -25.49
C SER A 98 -7.17 -23.97 -26.34
N SER A 99 -6.12 -24.57 -25.78
CA SER A 99 -5.23 -25.52 -26.47
C SER A 99 -5.60 -26.99 -26.26
N ALA A 100 -6.62 -27.29 -25.45
CA ALA A 100 -7.02 -28.66 -25.12
C ALA A 100 -8.19 -29.18 -25.97
N ASN A 101 -8.73 -28.38 -26.89
CA ASN A 101 -9.78 -28.81 -27.84
C ASN A 101 -9.24 -29.54 -29.07
N ASP A 102 -7.96 -29.93 -29.05
CA ASP A 102 -7.37 -30.77 -30.07
C ASP A 102 -7.68 -32.23 -29.72
N ASP A 103 -8.83 -32.72 -30.20
CA ASP A 103 -9.29 -34.13 -30.20
C ASP A 103 -8.33 -35.04 -30.99
N PHE A 104 -7.06 -35.13 -30.58
CA PHE A 104 -6.12 -36.12 -31.12
C PHE A 104 -6.02 -37.30 -30.15
N PRO A 105 -6.36 -38.54 -30.59
CA PRO A 105 -6.28 -39.70 -29.73
C PRO A 105 -4.84 -39.93 -29.30
N ASN A 106 -4.64 -39.85 -27.98
CA ASN A 106 -3.37 -40.00 -27.28
C ASN A 106 -2.71 -41.35 -27.63
N LYS A 107 -1.79 -41.35 -28.61
CA LYS A 107 -0.95 -42.52 -28.91
C LYS A 107 0.02 -42.73 -27.73
N LYS A 108 -0.38 -43.63 -26.83
CA LYS A 108 0.48 -44.19 -25.78
C LYS A 108 1.79 -44.68 -26.41
N LYS A 109 2.90 -43.98 -26.18
CA LYS A 109 4.23 -44.45 -26.54
C LYS A 109 4.66 -45.51 -25.53
N HIS A 110 4.76 -46.76 -25.98
CA HIS A 110 5.33 -47.86 -25.21
C HIS A 110 6.82 -47.60 -24.96
N PHE A 111 7.22 -47.44 -23.70
CA PHE A 111 8.63 -47.48 -23.30
C PHE A 111 8.96 -48.92 -22.90
N SER A 112 9.71 -49.64 -23.76
CA SER A 112 10.34 -50.91 -23.41
C SER A 112 11.48 -50.65 -22.41
N LYS A 113 11.44 -51.29 -21.23
CA LYS A 113 12.50 -51.23 -20.22
C LYS A 113 13.77 -51.92 -20.75
N PRO A 114 14.99 -51.40 -20.53
CA PRO A 114 16.20 -52.11 -20.91
C PRO A 114 16.51 -53.21 -19.88
N ALA A 115 16.92 -54.38 -20.37
CA ALA A 115 17.25 -55.55 -19.56
C ALA A 115 18.59 -55.35 -18.82
N GLN A 116 18.59 -55.61 -17.51
CA GLN A 116 19.80 -55.64 -16.69
C GLN A 116 20.51 -56.98 -16.89
N LYS A 117 21.77 -56.97 -17.34
CA LYS A 117 22.63 -58.16 -17.36
C LYS A 117 23.43 -58.24 -16.05
N LYS A 118 23.50 -59.45 -15.51
CA LYS A 118 24.24 -59.86 -14.31
C LYS A 118 25.75 -59.84 -14.54
#